data_AF-A0A2V8LHK1-F1
#
_entry.id   AF-A0A2V8LHK1-F1
#
_cell.length_a   1.000
_cell.length_b   1.000
_cell.length_c   1.000
_cell.angle_alpha   90.00
_cell.angle_beta   90.00
_cell.angle_gamma   90.00
#
_symmetry.space_group_name_H-M   'P 1'
#
loop_
_entity.id
_entity.type
_entity.pdbx_description
1 polymer ?
#
loop_
_entity_poly.entity_id
_entity_poly.type
_entity_poly.pdbx_seq_one_letter_code
_entity_poly.pdbx_strand_id
1 'polypeptide(L)'
;MTTLGAVAKFAVSAIIHQFERTSLGNLARGNWLAKYKKKRARELKHDRFRDTTMLLADRLADRVAGRRTQILYGLIAVVVIAIGIYAFVRWRHKHTEEAEAAMGRAIAINAADIAPAPPPGSKDPVFTSQQERSERAIQEFQKIAAKYGEPYHTQAQYFIATNELVTDRLKAETDLRNLSQGSGDVAVLAKYALAQAKESDGQLDEAARIYSELAKVNSAVVTPDTANLRLAEVYEKQGKKKQAADILFNIVSSARNARDKDGKPIAESGASREAAQELLKVDPTRHAQLPPPPSPLAFGP
;
A
#
# COMPACT_ATOMS: atom_id res chain seq x y z
N MET A 1 -25.20 11.24 -21.59
CA MET A 1 -26.67 11.35 -21.60
C MET A 1 -27.23 9.98 -21.98
N THR A 2 -28.13 9.46 -21.12
CA THR A 2 -29.26 8.52 -21.42
C THR A 2 -28.99 7.22 -22.19
N THR A 3 -29.48 6.02 -21.84
CA THR A 3 -30.21 5.39 -20.70
C THR A 3 -30.64 4.00 -21.20
N LEU A 4 -30.80 3.02 -20.29
CA LEU A 4 -31.76 1.88 -20.36
C LEU A 4 -31.49 0.82 -21.46
N GLY A 5 -31.54 -0.48 -21.23
CA GLY A 5 -32.45 -1.28 -20.41
C GLY A 5 -33.05 -2.36 -21.32
N ALA A 6 -33.12 -3.61 -20.85
CA ALA A 6 -33.45 -4.85 -21.59
C ALA A 6 -32.29 -5.34 -22.47
N VAL A 7 -31.81 -6.59 -22.38
CA VAL A 7 -32.58 -7.81 -22.65
C VAL A 7 -32.04 -8.97 -21.81
N ALA A 8 -32.85 -9.42 -20.85
CA ALA A 8 -32.90 -10.82 -20.49
C ALA A 8 -33.70 -11.54 -21.59
N LYS A 9 -33.16 -12.63 -22.17
CA LYS A 9 -33.89 -13.81 -22.64
C LYS A 9 -33.02 -14.74 -23.52
N PHE A 10 -32.88 -15.99 -23.06
CA PHE A 10 -32.71 -17.22 -23.84
C PHE A 10 -31.42 -17.42 -24.66
N ALA A 11 -30.34 -17.81 -23.98
CA ALA A 11 -29.52 -18.93 -24.42
C ALA A 11 -29.95 -20.11 -23.53
N VAL A 12 -30.37 -21.27 -24.01
CA VAL A 12 -29.58 -22.24 -24.76
C VAL A 12 -30.57 -23.13 -25.55
N SER A 13 -30.54 -23.04 -26.87
CA SER A 13 -31.21 -24.01 -27.75
C SER A 13 -30.43 -24.06 -29.06
N ALA A 14 -29.55 -25.05 -29.17
CA ALA A 14 -29.10 -25.70 -30.39
C ALA A 14 -27.83 -26.47 -30.03
N ILE A 15 -27.82 -27.79 -30.25
CA ILE A 15 -26.66 -28.61 -30.68
C ILE A 15 -27.09 -30.10 -30.68
N ILE A 16 -27.22 -30.62 -31.91
CA ILE A 16 -26.86 -31.97 -32.39
C ILE A 16 -27.95 -33.08 -32.53
N HIS A 17 -28.36 -33.25 -33.80
CA HIS A 17 -28.56 -34.46 -34.65
C HIS A 17 -29.39 -35.66 -34.13
N GLN A 18 -30.46 -36.14 -34.82
CA GLN A 18 -30.57 -36.72 -36.18
C GLN A 18 -29.85 -38.09 -36.33
N PHE A 19 -30.57 -39.21 -36.18
CA PHE A 19 -30.21 -40.50 -36.81
C PHE A 19 -31.41 -41.46 -36.99
N GLU A 20 -31.77 -41.64 -38.26
CA GLU A 20 -32.29 -42.82 -38.99
C GLU A 20 -33.43 -43.75 -38.48
N ARG A 21 -34.60 -43.61 -39.14
CA ARG A 21 -35.27 -44.50 -40.13
C ARG A 21 -35.25 -46.06 -40.00
N THR A 22 -36.42 -46.62 -40.36
CA THR A 22 -36.82 -48.04 -40.65
C THR A 22 -37.23 -48.86 -39.40
N SER A 23 -38.36 -49.60 -39.34
CA SER A 23 -38.95 -50.54 -40.29
C SER A 23 -40.47 -50.76 -40.07
N LEU A 24 -41.09 -51.26 -41.14
CA LEU A 24 -42.45 -51.73 -41.44
C LEU A 24 -43.19 -52.57 -40.38
N GLY A 25 -44.53 -52.59 -40.49
CA GLY A 25 -45.30 -53.84 -40.43
C GLY A 25 -46.40 -53.94 -39.37
N ASN A 26 -47.65 -53.82 -39.81
CA ASN A 26 -48.86 -54.26 -39.08
C ASN A 26 -48.76 -55.74 -38.68
N LEU A 27 -49.23 -56.09 -37.48
CA LEU A 27 -50.17 -57.21 -37.24
C LEU A 27 -50.61 -57.27 -35.76
N ALA A 28 -51.87 -57.67 -35.60
CA ALA A 28 -52.65 -57.69 -34.37
C ALA A 28 -52.07 -58.54 -33.24
N ARG A 29 -52.31 -58.11 -31.98
CA ARG A 29 -53.03 -58.85 -30.92
C ARG A 29 -52.75 -58.26 -29.53
N GLY A 30 -53.77 -58.27 -28.68
CA GLY A 30 -53.57 -58.47 -27.23
C GLY A 30 -53.73 -57.24 -26.36
N ASN A 31 -54.86 -57.20 -25.66
CA ASN A 31 -55.32 -56.23 -24.67
C ASN A 31 -54.47 -56.19 -23.36
N TRP A 32 -53.13 -56.21 -23.44
CA TRP A 32 -52.24 -56.34 -22.27
C TRP A 32 -51.40 -55.08 -21.95
N LEU A 33 -51.56 -53.98 -22.68
CA LEU A 33 -50.81 -52.73 -22.40
C LEU A 33 -51.62 -51.66 -21.64
N ALA A 34 -52.95 -51.80 -21.53
CA ALA A 34 -53.80 -50.85 -20.85
C ALA A 34 -53.67 -50.89 -19.31
N LYS A 35 -53.28 -52.04 -18.73
CA LYS A 35 -53.11 -52.19 -17.27
C LYS A 35 -51.75 -51.72 -16.76
N TYR A 36 -50.72 -51.62 -17.61
CA TYR A 36 -49.40 -51.10 -17.20
C TYR A 36 -49.28 -49.58 -17.30
N LYS A 37 -50.03 -48.92 -18.20
CA LYS A 37 -50.05 -47.45 -18.28
C LYS A 37 -50.79 -46.77 -17.12
N LYS A 38 -51.76 -47.44 -16.49
CA LYS A 38 -52.60 -46.82 -15.43
C LYS A 38 -51.95 -46.82 -14.04
N LYS A 39 -50.93 -47.67 -13.79
CA LYS A 39 -50.10 -47.57 -12.59
C LYS A 39 -48.93 -46.57 -12.74
N ARG A 40 -48.26 -46.52 -13.90
CA ARG A 40 -47.14 -45.59 -14.11
C ARG A 40 -47.54 -44.12 -14.31
N ALA A 41 -48.76 -43.82 -14.79
CA ALA A 41 -49.21 -42.43 -14.93
C ALA A 41 -49.57 -41.75 -13.58
N ARG A 42 -49.80 -42.53 -12.51
CA ARG A 42 -49.99 -41.99 -11.15
C ARG A 42 -48.68 -41.84 -10.38
N GLU A 43 -47.63 -42.56 -10.75
CA GLU A 43 -46.31 -42.50 -10.10
C GLU A 43 -45.30 -41.57 -10.81
N LEU A 44 -45.59 -41.10 -12.02
CA LEU A 44 -44.71 -40.18 -12.78
C LEU A 44 -45.13 -38.69 -12.71
N LYS A 45 -45.85 -38.32 -11.65
CA LYS A 45 -46.02 -36.92 -11.22
C LYS A 45 -45.62 -36.71 -9.75
N HIS A 46 -44.74 -37.56 -9.25
CA HIS A 46 -43.88 -37.25 -8.12
C HIS A 46 -42.50 -36.99 -8.70
N ASP A 47 -42.32 -35.73 -9.09
CA ASP A 47 -41.05 -35.23 -9.55
C ASP A 47 -40.06 -35.40 -8.39
N ARG A 48 -39.07 -36.29 -8.55
CA ARG A 48 -38.07 -36.55 -7.48
C ARG A 48 -37.37 -35.28 -7.04
N PHE A 49 -37.30 -34.25 -7.88
CA PHE A 49 -36.82 -32.94 -7.48
C PHE A 49 -37.78 -32.26 -6.51
N ARG A 50 -39.08 -32.35 -6.74
CA ARG A 50 -40.10 -31.84 -5.83
C ARG A 50 -40.16 -32.65 -4.54
N ASP A 51 -40.02 -33.97 -4.59
CA ASP A 51 -40.04 -34.79 -3.36
C ASP A 51 -38.76 -34.62 -2.55
N THR A 52 -37.59 -34.44 -3.18
CA THR A 52 -36.36 -34.14 -2.44
C THR A 52 -36.32 -32.70 -1.93
N THR A 53 -36.85 -31.73 -2.67
CA THR A 53 -37.00 -30.36 -2.17
C THR A 53 -38.13 -30.24 -1.14
N MET A 54 -39.22 -31.01 -1.22
CA MET A 54 -40.24 -31.10 -0.18
C MET A 54 -39.71 -31.85 1.03
N LEU A 55 -38.92 -32.92 0.91
CA LEU A 55 -38.29 -33.56 2.07
C LEU A 55 -37.23 -32.69 2.73
N LEU A 56 -36.48 -31.88 1.98
CA LEU A 56 -35.58 -30.87 2.56
C LEU A 56 -36.37 -29.71 3.17
N ALA A 57 -37.43 -29.24 2.51
CA ALA A 57 -38.28 -28.18 3.00
C ALA A 57 -39.07 -28.62 4.24
N ASP A 58 -39.55 -29.85 4.31
CA ASP A 58 -40.30 -30.45 5.43
C ASP A 58 -39.35 -30.77 6.59
N ARG A 59 -38.14 -31.29 6.33
CA ARG A 59 -37.12 -31.47 7.39
C ARG A 59 -36.57 -30.15 7.94
N LEU A 60 -36.52 -29.12 7.11
CA LEU A 60 -36.24 -27.75 7.56
C LEU A 60 -37.46 -27.19 8.29
N ALA A 61 -38.68 -27.37 7.78
CA ALA A 61 -39.92 -26.87 8.37
C ALA A 61 -40.18 -27.48 9.75
N ASP A 62 -40.01 -28.78 9.95
CA ASP A 62 -40.19 -29.45 11.24
C ASP A 62 -39.14 -29.02 12.27
N ARG A 63 -37.92 -28.71 11.84
CA ARG A 63 -36.85 -28.19 12.71
C ARG A 63 -36.95 -26.67 12.96
N VAL A 64 -37.68 -25.96 12.09
CA VAL A 64 -37.97 -24.51 12.14
C VAL A 64 -39.30 -24.22 12.85
N ALA A 65 -40.27 -25.15 12.87
CA ALA A 65 -41.64 -24.92 13.33
C ALA A 65 -41.73 -24.44 14.79
N GLY A 66 -40.86 -24.93 15.67
CA GLY A 66 -40.77 -24.49 17.07
C GLY A 66 -39.87 -23.28 17.34
N ARG A 67 -39.07 -22.84 16.35
CA ARG A 67 -38.07 -21.76 16.50
C ARG A 67 -38.16 -20.71 15.39
N ARG A 68 -39.28 -20.64 14.68
CA ARG A 68 -39.51 -19.74 13.54
C ARG A 68 -39.14 -18.29 13.87
N THR A 69 -39.49 -17.85 15.07
CA THR A 69 -39.16 -16.52 15.59
C THR A 69 -37.66 -16.33 15.83
N GLN A 70 -36.96 -17.33 16.38
CA GLN A 70 -35.50 -17.27 16.60
C GLN A 70 -34.72 -17.30 15.28
N ILE A 71 -35.17 -18.07 14.29
CA ILE A 71 -34.55 -18.15 12.97
C ILE A 71 -34.79 -16.85 12.19
N LEU A 72 -35.98 -16.27 12.29
CA LEU A 72 -36.28 -14.96 11.73
C LEU A 72 -35.43 -13.85 12.36
N TYR A 73 -35.32 -13.81 13.70
CA TYR A 73 -34.44 -12.86 14.38
C TYR A 73 -32.97 -13.07 14.04
N GLY A 74 -32.51 -14.33 13.89
CA GLY A 74 -31.17 -14.63 13.41
C GLY A 74 -30.91 -14.13 11.99
N LEU A 75 -31.87 -14.31 11.08
CA LEU A 75 -31.78 -13.79 9.71
C LEU A 75 -31.76 -12.25 9.70
N ILE A 76 -32.64 -11.61 10.47
CA ILE A 76 -32.66 -10.14 10.62
C ILE A 76 -31.33 -9.64 11.19
N ALA A 77 -30.78 -10.30 12.21
CA ALA A 77 -29.49 -9.94 12.78
C ALA A 77 -28.36 -10.03 11.74
N VAL A 78 -28.32 -11.09 10.93
CA VAL A 78 -27.34 -11.22 9.83
C VAL A 78 -27.50 -10.11 8.79
N VAL A 79 -28.73 -9.77 8.41
CA VAL A 79 -28.99 -8.66 7.46
C VAL A 79 -28.55 -7.32 8.03
N VAL A 80 -28.85 -7.04 9.31
CA VAL A 80 -28.42 -5.81 9.99
C VAL A 80 -26.89 -5.73 10.08
N ILE A 81 -26.22 -6.84 10.41
CA ILE A 81 -24.75 -6.92 10.43
C ILE A 81 -24.19 -6.68 9.02
N ALA A 82 -24.76 -7.30 7.98
CA ALA A 82 -24.32 -7.12 6.61
C ALA A 82 -24.47 -5.66 6.13
N ILE A 83 -25.57 -4.99 6.48
CA ILE A 83 -25.78 -3.56 6.21
C ILE A 83 -24.76 -2.72 6.98
N GLY A 84 -24.51 -3.04 8.25
CA GLY A 84 -23.50 -2.37 9.07
C GLY A 84 -22.09 -2.48 8.49
N ILE A 85 -21.69 -3.68 8.08
CA ILE A 85 -20.40 -3.93 7.41
C ILE A 85 -20.33 -3.16 6.09
N TYR A 86 -21.37 -3.23 5.25
CA TYR A 86 -21.40 -2.50 3.98
C TYR A 86 -21.30 -0.99 4.18
N ALA A 87 -22.06 -0.43 5.12
CA ALA A 87 -22.00 0.99 5.46
C ALA A 87 -20.61 1.39 5.98
N PHE A 88 -20.02 0.57 6.86
CA PHE A 88 -18.68 0.80 7.39
C PHE A 88 -17.59 0.75 6.31
N VAL A 89 -17.64 -0.25 5.42
CA VAL A 89 -16.69 -0.41 4.31
C VAL A 89 -16.84 0.75 3.32
N ARG A 90 -18.07 1.12 2.94
CA ARG A 90 -18.35 2.26 2.05
C ARG A 90 -17.89 3.58 2.66
N TRP A 91 -18.13 3.79 3.95
CA TRP A 91 -17.67 4.97 4.70
C TRP A 91 -16.14 5.03 4.70
N ARG A 92 -15.46 3.93 5.07
CA ARG A 92 -14.00 3.82 5.02
C ARG A 92 -13.42 4.17 3.63
N HIS A 93 -13.95 3.58 2.56
CA HIS A 93 -13.42 3.82 1.21
C HIS A 93 -13.55 5.29 0.77
N LYS A 94 -14.69 5.94 1.07
CA LYS A 94 -14.85 7.36 0.78
C LYS A 94 -13.86 8.21 1.58
N HIS A 95 -13.66 7.88 2.85
CA HIS A 95 -12.72 8.61 3.70
C HIS A 95 -11.27 8.43 3.29
N THR A 96 -10.88 7.25 2.77
CA THR A 96 -9.52 7.03 2.25
C THR A 96 -9.26 7.86 0.99
N GLU A 97 -10.20 7.87 0.03
CA GLU A 97 -10.05 8.66 -1.20
C GLU A 97 -9.95 10.18 -0.91
N GLU A 98 -10.78 10.68 0.00
CA GLU A 98 -10.72 12.08 0.42
C GLU A 98 -9.42 12.43 1.16
N ALA A 99 -8.92 11.51 1.99
CA ALA A 99 -7.69 11.68 2.75
C ALA A 99 -6.48 11.70 1.82
N GLU A 100 -6.38 10.76 0.88
CA GLU A 100 -5.31 10.72 -0.13
C GLU A 100 -5.29 11.98 -0.99
N ALA A 101 -6.47 12.42 -1.46
CA ALA A 101 -6.58 13.64 -2.25
C ALA A 101 -6.17 14.89 -1.43
N ALA A 102 -6.54 14.95 -0.14
CA ALA A 102 -6.13 16.04 0.74
C ALA A 102 -4.62 16.02 1.00
N MET A 103 -4.06 14.84 1.29
CA MET A 103 -2.63 14.63 1.50
C MET A 103 -1.83 15.01 0.27
N GLY A 104 -2.25 14.59 -0.93
CA GLY A 104 -1.60 14.93 -2.19
C GLY A 104 -1.56 16.45 -2.43
N ARG A 105 -2.64 17.18 -2.13
CA ARG A 105 -2.65 18.65 -2.23
C ARG A 105 -1.71 19.32 -1.23
N ALA A 106 -1.69 18.84 0.02
CA ALA A 106 -0.81 19.38 1.05
C ALA A 106 0.67 19.12 0.72
N ILE A 107 1.00 17.94 0.20
CA ILE A 107 2.34 17.60 -0.29
C ILE A 107 2.73 18.48 -1.49
N ALA A 108 1.80 18.74 -2.42
CA ALA A 108 2.07 19.64 -3.55
C ALA A 108 2.41 21.06 -3.08
N ILE A 109 1.71 21.58 -2.07
CA ILE A 109 2.03 22.87 -1.44
C ILE A 109 3.41 22.81 -0.76
N ASN A 110 3.70 21.75 -0.03
CA ASN A 110 4.98 21.57 0.66
C ASN A 110 6.17 21.49 -0.33
N ALA A 111 5.96 20.89 -1.50
CA ALA A 111 6.97 20.72 -2.54
C ALA A 111 7.03 21.89 -3.54
N ALA A 112 6.11 22.86 -3.44
CA ALA A 112 5.97 23.97 -4.37
C ALA A 112 7.23 24.82 -4.48
N ASP A 113 7.54 25.29 -5.69
CA ASP A 113 8.70 26.14 -5.92
C ASP A 113 8.58 27.50 -5.22
N ILE A 114 9.72 28.01 -4.78
CA ILE A 114 9.85 29.36 -4.25
C ILE A 114 10.30 30.25 -5.40
N ALA A 115 9.39 31.05 -5.93
CA ALA A 115 9.64 31.95 -7.04
C ALA A 115 8.81 33.23 -6.88
N PRO A 116 9.29 34.38 -7.38
CA PRO A 116 8.57 35.65 -7.26
C PRO A 116 7.26 35.68 -8.06
N ALA A 117 7.10 34.83 -9.08
CA ALA A 117 5.88 34.69 -9.86
C ALA A 117 5.75 33.26 -10.42
N PRO A 118 4.53 32.76 -10.63
CA PRO A 118 4.33 31.44 -11.22
C PRO A 118 4.79 31.38 -12.69
N PRO A 119 5.34 30.24 -13.14
CA PRO A 119 5.66 30.02 -14.55
C PRO A 119 4.44 30.30 -15.46
N PRO A 120 4.63 30.89 -16.65
CA PRO A 120 3.52 31.18 -17.57
C PRO A 120 2.70 29.91 -17.87
N GLY A 121 1.39 29.97 -17.59
CA GLY A 121 0.46 28.87 -17.84
C GLY A 121 0.38 27.79 -16.74
N SER A 122 1.18 27.90 -15.68
CA SER A 122 1.07 26.98 -14.53
C SER A 122 -0.10 27.35 -13.60
N LYS A 123 -0.73 26.34 -12.99
CA LYS A 123 -1.73 26.50 -11.93
C LYS A 123 -1.21 26.05 -10.57
N ASP A 124 0.07 25.73 -10.50
CA ASP A 124 0.70 25.22 -9.30
C ASP A 124 0.87 26.36 -8.28
N PRO A 125 0.73 26.07 -6.98
CA PRO A 125 1.01 27.05 -5.94
C PRO A 125 2.49 27.47 -6.04
N VAL A 126 2.75 28.77 -5.94
CA VAL A 126 4.10 29.35 -5.89
C VAL A 126 4.14 30.30 -4.70
N PHE A 127 5.25 30.26 -3.96
CA PHE A 127 5.43 31.02 -2.74
C PHE A 127 6.61 31.98 -2.87
N THR A 128 6.51 33.13 -2.20
CA THR A 128 7.56 34.17 -2.28
C THR A 128 8.72 33.91 -1.31
N SER A 129 8.51 33.02 -0.33
CA SER A 129 9.52 32.63 0.65
C SER A 129 9.31 31.21 1.17
N GLN A 130 10.38 30.65 1.77
CA GLN A 130 10.33 29.35 2.45
C GLN A 130 9.41 29.38 3.69
N GLN A 131 9.38 30.50 4.41
CA GLN A 131 8.54 30.69 5.59
C GLN A 131 7.05 30.60 5.20
N GLU A 132 6.63 31.36 4.19
CA GLU A 132 5.25 31.40 3.72
C GLU A 132 4.77 30.01 3.24
N ARG A 133 5.60 29.30 2.47
CA ARG A 133 5.32 27.92 2.04
C ARG A 133 5.13 26.99 3.23
N SER A 134 6.01 27.10 4.23
CA SER A 134 5.99 26.23 5.41
C SER A 134 4.74 26.47 6.26
N GLU A 135 4.37 27.73 6.49
CA GLU A 135 3.13 28.09 7.21
C GLU A 135 1.89 27.59 6.48
N ARG A 136 1.84 27.74 5.15
CA ARG A 136 0.72 27.24 4.33
C ARG A 136 0.62 25.71 4.38
N ALA A 137 1.76 25.01 4.30
CA ALA A 137 1.82 23.56 4.39
C ALA A 137 1.34 23.08 5.77
N ILE A 138 1.82 23.69 6.86
CA ILE A 138 1.41 23.38 8.24
C ILE A 138 -0.12 23.48 8.36
N GLN A 139 -0.73 24.55 7.86
CA GLN A 139 -2.19 24.73 7.93
C GLN A 139 -2.96 23.62 7.20
N GLU A 140 -2.50 23.16 6.04
CA GLU A 140 -3.16 22.07 5.31
C GLU A 140 -2.99 20.73 6.00
N PHE A 141 -1.79 20.42 6.51
CA PHE A 141 -1.56 19.19 7.26
C PHE A 141 -2.29 19.18 8.60
N GLN A 142 -2.46 20.32 9.28
CA GLN A 142 -3.29 20.41 10.49
C GLN A 142 -4.75 20.04 10.22
N LYS A 143 -5.31 20.48 9.09
CA LYS A 143 -6.67 20.07 8.68
C LYS A 143 -6.76 18.56 8.46
N ILE A 144 -5.73 17.95 7.87
CA ILE A 144 -5.66 16.50 7.64
C ILE A 144 -5.58 15.77 8.98
N ALA A 145 -4.66 16.16 9.85
CA ALA A 145 -4.46 15.55 11.17
C ALA A 145 -5.71 15.65 12.05
N ALA A 146 -6.49 16.74 11.94
CA ALA A 146 -7.74 16.90 12.67
C ALA A 146 -8.91 16.11 12.07
N LYS A 147 -8.95 15.92 10.74
CA LYS A 147 -10.10 15.30 10.04
C LYS A 147 -9.97 13.79 9.88
N TYR A 148 -8.76 13.28 9.68
CA TYR A 148 -8.52 11.88 9.33
C TYR A 148 -7.72 11.16 10.42
N GLY A 149 -8.03 9.88 10.64
CA GLY A 149 -7.29 9.02 11.57
C GLY A 149 -6.00 8.45 10.95
N GLU A 150 -5.45 7.41 11.59
CA GLU A 150 -4.27 6.70 11.10
C GLU A 150 -4.49 6.06 9.71
N PRO A 151 -3.45 6.02 8.84
CA PRO A 151 -2.09 6.53 9.04
C PRO A 151 -1.94 8.04 8.74
N TYR A 152 -2.98 8.69 8.18
CA TYR A 152 -2.90 10.07 7.70
C TYR A 152 -2.64 11.08 8.82
N HIS A 153 -3.18 10.82 10.01
CA HIS A 153 -2.92 11.63 11.20
C HIS A 153 -1.42 11.74 11.50
N THR A 154 -0.77 10.60 11.73
CA THR A 154 0.66 10.54 12.07
C THR A 154 1.54 11.03 10.92
N GLN A 155 1.18 10.72 9.66
CA GLN A 155 1.89 11.25 8.49
C GLN A 155 1.81 12.78 8.41
N ALA A 156 0.63 13.36 8.62
CA ALA A 156 0.45 14.81 8.62
C ALA A 156 1.23 15.47 9.77
N GLN A 157 1.25 14.87 10.96
CA GLN A 157 2.07 15.36 12.09
C GLN A 157 3.56 15.40 11.76
N TYR A 158 4.08 14.40 11.05
CA TYR A 158 5.46 14.43 10.58
C TYR A 158 5.72 15.62 9.64
N PHE A 159 4.85 15.85 8.65
CA PHE A 159 5.02 16.98 7.75
C PHE A 159 4.89 18.33 8.48
N ILE A 160 3.97 18.46 9.43
CA ILE A 160 3.88 19.64 10.31
C ILE A 160 5.22 19.89 10.99
N ALA A 161 5.73 18.89 11.71
CA ALA A 161 6.97 19.03 12.47
C ALA A 161 8.18 19.37 11.58
N THR A 162 8.27 18.80 10.37
CA THR A 162 9.35 19.15 9.43
C THR A 162 9.25 20.57 8.88
N ASN A 163 8.04 21.11 8.66
CA ASN A 163 7.87 22.50 8.25
C ASN A 163 8.13 23.46 9.41
N GLU A 164 7.81 23.04 10.63
CA GLU A 164 8.12 23.81 11.84
C GLU A 164 9.63 23.99 12.03
N LEU A 165 10.49 23.14 11.45
CA LEU A 165 11.94 23.39 11.46
C LEU A 165 12.34 24.74 10.85
N VAL A 166 11.47 25.31 10.00
CA VAL A 166 11.61 26.66 9.43
C VAL A 166 10.93 27.70 10.31
N THR A 167 9.71 27.44 10.76
CA THR A 167 8.84 28.45 11.38
C THR A 167 8.98 28.54 12.90
N ASP A 168 9.21 27.43 13.57
CA ASP A 168 9.38 27.28 15.02
C ASP A 168 10.27 26.07 15.34
N ARG A 169 11.58 26.33 15.35
CA ARG A 169 12.62 25.29 15.48
C ARG A 169 12.50 24.47 16.77
N LEU A 170 12.23 25.13 17.90
CA LEU A 170 12.18 24.46 19.21
C LEU A 170 10.96 23.53 19.32
N LYS A 171 9.82 23.98 18.78
CA LYS A 171 8.62 23.15 18.71
C LYS A 171 8.85 21.93 17.80
N ALA A 172 9.41 22.16 16.62
CA ALA A 172 9.71 21.10 15.66
C ALA A 172 10.56 19.98 16.24
N GLU A 173 11.64 20.31 16.96
CA GLU A 173 12.49 19.30 17.59
C GLU A 173 11.75 18.48 18.65
N THR A 174 10.85 19.12 19.40
CA THR A 174 10.03 18.44 20.41
C THR A 174 9.07 17.47 19.74
N ASP A 175 8.39 17.92 18.69
CA ASP A 175 7.41 17.10 17.95
C ASP A 175 8.09 15.95 17.19
N LEU A 176 9.24 16.20 16.54
CA LEU A 176 10.04 15.16 15.90
C LEU A 176 10.56 14.13 16.92
N ARG A 177 11.00 14.58 18.11
CA ARG A 177 11.42 13.68 19.18
C ARG A 177 10.24 12.81 19.64
N ASN A 178 9.06 13.38 19.83
CA ASN A 178 7.88 12.63 20.23
C ASN A 178 7.48 11.59 19.16
N LEU A 179 7.43 11.99 17.89
CA LEU A 179 7.14 11.08 16.77
C LEU A 179 8.17 9.96 16.65
N SER A 180 9.45 10.25 16.94
CA SER A 180 10.53 9.25 16.89
C SER A 180 10.41 8.13 17.93
N GLN A 181 9.62 8.32 18.99
CA GLN A 181 9.35 7.29 20.00
C GLN A 181 8.26 6.30 19.57
N GLY A 182 7.58 6.58 18.45
CA GLY A 182 6.57 5.69 17.87
C GLY A 182 7.17 4.45 17.22
N SER A 183 6.37 3.80 16.37
CA SER A 183 6.80 2.67 15.57
C SER A 183 6.43 2.87 14.09
N GLY A 184 7.10 2.11 13.22
CA GLY A 184 6.89 2.22 11.77
C GLY A 184 7.68 3.35 11.11
N ASP A 185 7.41 3.56 9.82
CA ASP A 185 8.23 4.42 8.96
C ASP A 185 8.26 5.88 9.40
N VAL A 186 7.15 6.41 9.91
CA VAL A 186 7.10 7.81 10.38
C VAL A 186 8.02 8.04 11.58
N ALA A 187 8.14 7.07 12.50
CA ALA A 187 9.05 7.19 13.63
C ALA A 187 10.52 7.23 13.17
N VAL A 188 10.86 6.41 12.16
CA VAL A 188 12.20 6.40 11.55
C VAL A 188 12.48 7.72 10.82
N LEU A 189 11.53 8.21 10.02
CA LEU A 189 11.64 9.49 9.32
C LEU A 189 11.77 10.67 10.29
N ALA A 190 10.96 10.70 11.36
CA ALA A 190 11.04 11.74 12.39
C ALA A 190 12.39 11.73 13.11
N LYS A 191 12.92 10.54 13.43
CA LYS A 191 14.25 10.38 14.01
C LYS A 191 15.35 10.86 13.06
N TYR A 192 15.23 10.57 11.77
CA TYR A 192 16.18 11.04 10.75
C TYR A 192 16.13 12.56 10.57
N ALA A 193 14.94 13.15 10.48
CA ALA A 193 14.76 14.60 10.41
C ALA A 193 15.30 15.31 11.67
N LEU A 194 15.13 14.72 12.86
CA LEU A 194 15.72 15.22 14.10
C LEU A 194 17.26 15.20 14.02
N ALA A 195 17.86 14.13 13.49
CA ALA A 195 19.31 14.07 13.30
C ALA A 195 19.82 15.15 12.34
N GLN A 196 19.11 15.39 11.23
CA GLN A 196 19.42 16.45 10.28
C GLN A 196 19.32 17.84 10.93
N ALA A 197 18.32 18.05 11.78
CA ALA A 197 18.17 19.29 12.53
C ALA A 197 19.36 19.49 13.49
N LYS A 198 19.69 18.48 14.30
CA LYS A 198 20.85 18.52 15.20
C LYS A 198 22.16 18.75 14.48
N GLU A 199 22.32 18.15 13.31
CA GLU A 199 23.48 18.36 12.46
C GLU A 199 23.59 19.81 11.98
N SER A 200 22.50 20.42 11.49
CA SER A 200 22.53 21.80 11.02
C SER A 200 22.78 22.80 12.15
N ASP A 201 22.37 22.45 13.37
CA ASP A 201 22.57 23.27 14.57
C ASP A 201 23.98 23.11 15.18
N GLY A 202 24.85 22.31 14.54
CA GLY A 202 26.21 22.05 15.02
C GLY A 202 26.26 21.10 16.21
N GLN A 203 25.14 20.48 16.59
CA GLN A 203 25.06 19.47 17.66
C GLN A 203 25.52 18.10 17.13
N LEU A 204 26.78 18.06 16.67
CA LEU A 204 27.34 16.94 15.90
C LEU A 204 27.38 15.63 16.68
N ASP A 205 27.63 15.66 18.00
CA ASP A 205 27.65 14.44 18.81
C ASP A 205 26.26 13.79 18.92
N GLU A 206 25.21 14.60 19.07
CA GLU A 206 23.84 14.12 19.09
C GLU A 206 23.42 13.60 17.72
N ALA A 207 23.73 14.34 16.65
CA ALA A 207 23.48 13.91 15.28
C ALA A 207 24.17 12.57 14.97
N ALA A 208 25.46 12.43 15.31
CA ALA A 208 26.22 11.20 15.11
C ALA A 208 25.60 10.00 15.85
N ARG A 209 25.15 10.21 17.10
CA ARG A 209 24.46 9.17 17.87
C ARG A 209 23.17 8.73 17.17
N ILE A 210 22.33 9.68 16.75
CA ILE A 210 21.04 9.37 16.12
C ILE A 210 21.24 8.65 14.78
N TYR A 211 22.17 9.11 13.93
CA TYR A 211 22.47 8.45 12.66
C TYR A 211 23.04 7.03 12.86
N SER A 212 23.91 6.82 13.85
CA SER A 212 24.41 5.48 14.19
C SER A 212 23.30 4.54 14.66
N GLU A 213 22.32 5.04 15.41
CA GLU A 213 21.15 4.25 15.79
C GLU A 213 20.29 3.91 14.57
N LEU A 214 20.03 4.88 13.68
CA LEU A 214 19.27 4.67 12.45
C LEU A 214 19.91 3.63 11.53
N ALA A 215 21.24 3.64 11.42
CA ALA A 215 21.97 2.66 10.62
C ALA A 215 21.74 1.20 11.08
N LYS A 216 21.33 0.99 12.34
CA LYS A 216 21.05 -0.34 12.92
C LYS A 216 19.60 -0.78 12.78
N VAL A 217 18.68 0.14 12.47
CA VAL A 217 17.24 -0.16 12.38
C VAL A 217 16.89 -1.02 11.16
N ASN A 218 17.71 -0.99 10.10
CA ASN A 218 17.44 -1.67 8.82
C ASN A 218 16.07 -1.29 8.23
N SER A 219 15.77 0.01 8.19
CA SER A 219 14.51 0.51 7.63
C SER A 219 14.58 0.64 6.11
N ALA A 220 13.44 0.47 5.44
CA ALA A 220 13.30 0.72 4.01
C ALA A 220 13.24 2.21 3.66
N VAL A 221 12.71 3.05 4.56
CA VAL A 221 12.56 4.51 4.33
C VAL A 221 13.85 5.29 4.64
N VAL A 222 14.67 4.77 5.55
CA VAL A 222 16.02 5.29 5.84
C VAL A 222 16.95 4.09 5.92
N THR A 223 17.63 3.81 4.82
CA THR A 223 18.51 2.64 4.72
C THR A 223 19.76 2.81 5.58
N PRO A 224 20.42 1.69 5.97
CA PRO A 224 21.71 1.76 6.65
C PRO A 224 22.74 2.60 5.90
N ASP A 225 22.80 2.48 4.57
CA ASP A 225 23.73 3.27 3.74
C ASP A 225 23.42 4.76 3.81
N THR A 226 22.14 5.15 3.74
CA THR A 226 21.72 6.56 3.87
C THR A 226 22.11 7.12 5.24
N ALA A 227 21.84 6.39 6.32
CA ALA A 227 22.18 6.84 7.67
C ALA A 227 23.70 6.90 7.89
N ASN A 228 24.45 5.91 7.39
CA ASN A 228 25.91 5.86 7.49
C ASN A 228 26.59 6.95 6.65
N LEU A 229 26.05 7.31 5.49
CA LEU A 229 26.57 8.41 4.68
C LEU A 229 26.49 9.73 5.45
N ARG A 230 25.34 10.04 6.05
CA ARG A 230 25.19 11.22 6.93
C ARG A 230 26.09 11.16 8.16
N LEU A 231 26.25 9.97 8.75
CA LEU A 231 27.18 9.77 9.88
C LEU A 231 28.64 10.08 9.49
N ALA A 232 29.06 9.68 8.29
CA ALA A 232 30.39 10.00 7.77
C ALA A 232 30.57 11.53 7.61
N GLU A 233 29.60 12.23 7.01
CA GLU A 233 29.62 13.70 6.91
C GLU A 233 29.74 14.37 8.29
N VAL A 234 28.99 13.88 9.29
CA VAL A 234 29.09 14.39 10.66
C VAL A 234 30.48 14.13 11.24
N TYR A 235 31.06 12.95 11.04
CA TYR A 235 32.42 12.65 11.49
C TYR A 235 33.48 13.51 10.81
N GLU A 236 33.31 13.87 9.53
CA GLU A 236 34.18 14.84 8.88
C GLU A 236 34.08 16.22 9.54
N LYS A 237 32.87 16.71 9.81
CA LYS A 237 32.63 17.98 10.53
C LYS A 237 33.24 17.96 11.94
N GLN A 238 33.33 16.79 12.57
CA GLN A 238 34.00 16.60 13.86
C GLN A 238 35.53 16.43 13.75
N GLY A 239 36.12 16.44 12.55
CA GLY A 239 37.54 16.17 12.33
C GLY A 239 37.94 14.70 12.43
N LYS A 240 36.97 13.79 12.60
CA LYS A 240 37.14 12.33 12.70
C LYS A 240 37.28 11.69 11.31
N LYS A 241 38.24 12.18 10.52
CA LYS A 241 38.42 11.79 9.10
C LYS A 241 38.62 10.29 8.90
N LYS A 242 39.35 9.62 9.80
CA LYS A 242 39.57 8.17 9.72
C LYS A 242 38.24 7.40 9.85
N GLN A 243 37.42 7.76 10.83
CA GLN A 243 36.11 7.13 11.05
C GLN A 243 35.16 7.39 9.87
N ALA A 244 35.16 8.60 9.31
CA ALA A 244 34.40 8.92 8.11
C ALA A 244 34.84 8.05 6.92
N ALA A 245 36.15 8.00 6.65
CA ALA A 245 36.72 7.18 5.57
C ALA A 245 36.42 5.68 5.74
N ASP A 246 36.48 5.17 6.97
CA ASP A 246 36.12 3.78 7.29
C ASP A 246 34.65 3.48 6.93
N ILE A 247 33.73 4.37 7.29
CA ILE A 247 32.29 4.22 6.99
C ILE A 247 32.06 4.26 5.48
N LEU A 248 32.58 5.27 4.80
CA LEU A 248 32.40 5.45 3.35
C LEU A 248 32.97 4.25 2.58
N PHE A 249 34.16 3.77 2.98
CA PHE A 249 34.75 2.56 2.40
C PHE A 249 33.84 1.34 2.57
N ASN A 250 33.26 1.16 3.75
CA ASN A 250 32.39 0.01 4.03
C ASN A 250 31.09 0.05 3.22
N ILE A 251 30.48 1.23 3.03
CA ILE A 251 29.30 1.40 2.17
C ILE A 251 29.63 0.91 0.76
N VAL A 252 30.69 1.46 0.16
CA VAL A 252 31.07 1.17 -1.23
C VAL A 252 31.52 -0.28 -1.40
N SER A 253 32.37 -0.77 -0.50
CA SER A 253 32.88 -2.14 -0.56
C SER A 253 31.74 -3.16 -0.45
N SER A 254 30.79 -2.94 0.46
CA SER A 254 29.63 -3.82 0.61
C SER A 254 28.76 -3.81 -0.65
N ALA A 255 28.48 -2.63 -1.21
CA ALA A 255 27.68 -2.48 -2.42
C ALA A 255 28.33 -3.16 -3.64
N ARG A 256 29.62 -2.93 -3.88
CA ARG A 256 30.34 -3.51 -5.04
C ARG A 256 30.53 -5.02 -4.93
N ASN A 257 30.56 -5.56 -3.71
CA ASN A 257 30.63 -7.00 -3.46
C ASN A 257 29.26 -7.67 -3.41
N ALA A 258 28.16 -6.90 -3.37
CA ALA A 258 26.82 -7.45 -3.31
C ALA A 258 26.49 -8.25 -4.59
N ARG A 259 25.85 -9.41 -4.40
CA ARG A 259 25.43 -10.31 -5.47
C ARG A 259 23.96 -10.68 -5.28
N ASP A 260 23.25 -10.84 -6.39
CA ASP A 260 21.87 -11.35 -6.39
C ASP A 260 21.85 -12.89 -6.19
N LYS A 261 20.64 -13.47 -6.23
CA LYS A 261 20.43 -14.92 -6.05
C LYS A 261 21.11 -15.76 -7.13
N ASP A 262 21.38 -15.17 -8.29
CA ASP A 262 22.03 -15.82 -9.43
C ASP A 262 23.55 -15.58 -9.44
N GLY A 263 24.08 -14.94 -8.39
CA GLY A 263 25.50 -14.61 -8.26
C GLY A 263 25.95 -13.42 -9.12
N LYS A 264 25.02 -12.65 -9.69
CA LYS A 264 25.34 -11.48 -10.52
C LYS A 264 25.56 -10.24 -9.64
N PRO A 265 26.47 -9.32 -10.03
CA PRO A 265 26.65 -8.05 -9.33
C PRO A 265 25.35 -7.24 -9.26
N ILE A 266 25.05 -6.72 -8.08
CA ILE A 266 23.95 -5.77 -7.91
C ILE A 266 24.42 -4.38 -8.33
N ALA A 267 23.56 -3.62 -9.00
CA ALA A 267 23.85 -2.24 -9.36
C ALA A 267 24.06 -1.37 -8.10
N GLU A 268 25.05 -0.49 -8.13
CA GLU A 268 25.34 0.40 -7.00
C GLU A 268 24.19 1.39 -6.76
N SER A 269 23.84 1.57 -5.48
CA SER A 269 22.87 2.59 -5.07
C SER A 269 23.41 4.01 -5.33
N GLY A 270 22.53 5.01 -5.31
CA GLY A 270 22.96 6.42 -5.32
C GLY A 270 23.90 6.72 -4.15
N ALA A 271 23.56 6.25 -2.96
CA ALA A 271 24.35 6.43 -1.74
C ALA A 271 25.76 5.79 -1.83
N SER A 272 25.90 4.60 -2.45
CA SER A 272 27.22 4.00 -2.68
C SER A 272 28.08 4.85 -3.62
N ARG A 273 27.49 5.36 -4.71
CA ARG A 273 28.22 6.21 -5.66
C ARG A 273 28.66 7.54 -5.01
N GLU A 274 27.79 8.13 -4.20
CA GLU A 274 28.11 9.33 -3.42
C GLU A 274 29.19 9.05 -2.38
N ALA A 275 29.10 7.94 -1.64
CA ALA A 275 30.10 7.54 -0.67
C ALA A 275 31.50 7.35 -1.30
N ALA A 276 31.58 6.83 -2.54
CA ALA A 276 32.84 6.73 -3.26
C ALA A 276 33.43 8.12 -3.59
N GLN A 277 32.58 9.07 -4.00
CA GLN A 277 33.03 10.44 -4.28
C GLN A 277 33.51 11.15 -3.01
N GLU A 278 32.79 11.03 -1.91
CA GLU A 278 33.21 11.60 -0.63
C GLU A 278 34.48 10.93 -0.11
N LEU A 279 34.61 9.60 -0.22
CA LEU A 279 35.83 8.91 0.19
C LEU A 279 37.05 9.40 -0.57
N LEU A 280 36.92 9.67 -1.87
CA LEU A 280 38.00 10.24 -2.68
C LEU A 280 38.46 11.61 -2.15
N LYS A 281 37.55 12.43 -1.64
CA LYS A 281 37.88 13.75 -1.06
C LYS A 281 38.52 13.62 0.32
N VAL A 282 38.03 12.69 1.14
CA VAL A 282 38.47 12.51 2.54
C VAL A 282 39.81 11.78 2.62
N ASP A 283 39.95 10.68 1.89
CA ASP A 283 41.11 9.80 1.90
C ASP A 283 41.31 9.12 0.53
N PRO A 284 42.04 9.78 -0.40
CA PRO A 284 42.33 9.23 -1.72
C PRO A 284 43.06 7.87 -1.67
N THR A 285 43.89 7.66 -0.65
CA THR A 285 44.66 6.42 -0.48
C THR A 285 43.74 5.26 -0.13
N ARG A 286 42.74 5.51 0.72
CA ARG A 286 41.70 4.53 1.03
C ARG A 286 40.77 4.30 -0.15
N HIS A 287 40.40 5.35 -0.88
CA HIS A 287 39.60 5.22 -2.10
C HIS A 287 40.25 4.28 -3.12
N ALA A 288 41.58 4.35 -3.30
CA ALA A 288 42.32 3.48 -4.20
C ALA A 288 42.26 1.98 -3.84
N GLN A 289 41.85 1.64 -2.61
CA GLN A 289 41.69 0.26 -2.13
C GLN A 289 40.28 -0.30 -2.35
N LEU A 290 39.36 0.49 -2.90
CA LEU A 290 37.98 0.04 -3.15
C LEU A 290 37.95 -1.09 -4.18
N PRO A 291 37.03 -2.06 -4.04
CA PRO A 291 36.74 -3.02 -5.10
C PRO A 291 36.38 -2.31 -6.41
N PRO A 292 36.66 -2.88 -7.59
CA PRO A 292 36.26 -2.27 -8.86
C PRO A 292 34.74 -2.14 -8.93
N PRO A 293 34.21 -1.09 -9.59
CA PRO A 293 32.77 -0.95 -9.80
C PRO A 293 32.23 -2.15 -10.60
N PRO A 294 30.99 -2.59 -10.33
CA PRO A 294 30.37 -3.67 -11.10
C PRO A 294 30.32 -3.28 -12.57
N SER A 295 30.67 -4.21 -13.47
CA SER A 295 30.63 -3.94 -14.91
C SER A 295 29.23 -3.44 -15.30
N PRO A 296 29.11 -2.36 -16.10
CA PRO A 296 27.83 -1.98 -16.64
C PRO A 296 27.30 -3.19 -17.41
N LEU A 297 26.06 -3.59 -17.09
CA LEU A 297 25.36 -4.65 -17.81
C LEU A 297 25.59 -4.41 -19.30
N ALA A 298 26.25 -5.35 -19.98
CA ALA A 298 26.23 -5.39 -21.42
C ALA A 298 24.74 -5.51 -21.78
N PHE A 299 24.14 -4.40 -22.20
CA PHE A 299 22.89 -4.44 -22.92
C PHE A 299 23.20 -5.28 -24.16
N GLY A 300 22.80 -6.55 -24.12
CA GLY A 300 22.85 -7.41 -25.29
C GLY A 300 22.07 -6.73 -26.42
N PRO A 301 22.50 -6.93 -27.68
CA PRO A 301 21.83 -6.33 -28.85
C PRO A 301 20.35 -6.68 -28.92
#